data_AF-A0A284VQC6-F1
#
_entry.id   AF-A0A284VQC6-F1
#
_cell.length_a   1.000
_cell.length_b   1.000
_cell.length_c   1.000
_cell.angle_alpha   90.00
_cell.angle_beta   90.00
_cell.angle_gamma   90.00
#
_symmetry.space_group_name_H-M   'P 1'
#
loop_
_entity.id
_entity.type
_entity.pdbx_description
1 polymer ?
#
loop_
_entity_poly.entity_id
_entity_poly.type
_entity_poly.pdbx_seq_one_letter_code
_entity_poly.pdbx_strand_id
1 'polypeptide(L)' 'MRWLFKKNILENESRAAIFMYIKKIQKHIPKKIIHETNISRGTVLYHLDILLCAGMVACMKDSKLRNTAQRRRRL' A
#
# COMPACT_ATOMS: atom_id res chain seq x y z
N MET A 1 -14.18 6.20 -10.54
CA MET A 1 -13.95 5.17 -9.50
C MET A 1 -14.98 4.05 -9.66
N ARG A 2 -14.70 3.05 -10.52
CA ARG A 2 -15.69 2.02 -10.93
C ARG A 2 -15.79 0.83 -9.95
N TRP A 3 -14.94 0.81 -8.91
CA TRP A 3 -14.81 -0.26 -7.92
C TRP A 3 -15.72 -0.13 -6.71
N LEU A 4 -16.33 1.04 -6.47
CA LEU A 4 -17.25 1.27 -5.36
C LEU A 4 -18.56 0.47 -5.47
N PHE A 5 -18.91 -0.01 -6.67
CA PHE A 5 -20.12 -0.81 -6.92
C PHE A 5 -19.94 -2.32 -6.74
N LYS A 6 -18.71 -2.80 -6.46
CA LYS A 6 -18.49 -4.21 -6.13
C LYS A 6 -18.83 -4.47 -4.66
N LYS A 7 -19.81 -5.34 -4.42
CA LYS A 7 -20.35 -5.71 -3.09
C LYS A 7 -19.28 -6.19 -2.08
N ASN A 8 -18.10 -6.61 -2.52
CA ASN A 8 -16.99 -6.98 -1.63
C ASN A 8 -15.64 -6.49 -2.18
N ILE A 9 -14.97 -5.62 -1.44
CA ILE A 9 -13.66 -5.07 -1.81
C ILE A 9 -12.59 -6.17 -1.88
N LEU A 10 -12.70 -7.23 -1.07
CA LEU A 10 -11.73 -8.34 -1.03
C LEU A 10 -12.03 -9.48 -2.00
N GLU A 11 -13.01 -9.32 -2.91
CA GLU A 11 -13.30 -10.33 -3.94
C GLU A 11 -12.10 -10.57 -4.90
N ASN A 12 -11.23 -9.57 -5.04
CA ASN A 12 -10.04 -9.70 -5.88
C ASN A 12 -8.92 -10.42 -5.11
N GLU A 13 -8.44 -11.55 -5.65
CA GLU A 13 -7.42 -12.40 -5.02
C GLU A 13 -6.13 -11.63 -4.70
N SER A 14 -5.62 -10.81 -5.63
CA SER A 14 -4.42 -10.01 -5.41
C SER A 14 -4.61 -8.99 -4.27
N ARG A 15 -5.79 -8.39 -4.18
CA ARG A 15 -6.14 -7.45 -3.11
C ARG A 15 -6.31 -8.15 -1.76
N ALA A 16 -6.93 -9.32 -1.75
CA ALA A 16 -7.06 -10.15 -0.56
C ALA A 16 -5.68 -10.60 -0.05
N ALA A 17 -4.79 -11.04 -0.94
CA ALA A 17 -3.42 -11.43 -0.60
C ALA A 17 -2.63 -10.26 0.01
N ILE A 18 -2.71 -9.06 -0.61
CA ILE A 18 -2.08 -7.84 -0.07
C ILE A 18 -2.66 -7.49 1.30
N PHE A 19 -3.98 -7.54 1.47
CA PHE A 19 -4.65 -7.23 2.75
C PHE A 19 -4.26 -8.23 3.86
N MET A 20 -4.23 -9.53 3.56
CA MET A 20 -3.84 -10.57 4.51
C MET A 20 -2.38 -10.43 4.93
N TYR A 21 -1.49 -10.15 3.98
CA TYR A 21 -0.09 -9.84 4.29
C TYR A 21 0.03 -8.61 5.20
N ILE A 22 -0.80 -7.59 4.94
CA ILE A 22 -0.84 -6.37 5.75
C ILE A 22 -1.27 -6.69 7.19
N LYS A 23 -2.36 -7.44 7.36
CA LYS A 23 -2.85 -7.87 8.68
C LYS A 23 -1.83 -8.71 9.46
N LYS A 24 -1.04 -9.54 8.78
CA LYS A 24 -0.10 -10.47 9.41
C LYS A 24 1.16 -9.78 9.97
N ILE A 25 1.63 -8.69 9.36
CA ILE A 25 2.90 -8.04 9.72
C ILE A 25 2.64 -6.57 10.08
N GLN A 26 2.36 -6.24 11.35
CA GLN A 26 1.91 -4.90 11.81
C GLN A 26 2.71 -3.64 11.38
N LYS A 27 3.82 -3.74 10.62
CA LYS A 27 4.63 -2.60 10.13
C LYS A 27 5.04 -2.82 8.67
N HIS A 28 4.56 -1.98 7.76
CA HIS A 28 4.68 -2.19 6.31
C HIS A 28 5.74 -1.34 5.63
N ILE A 29 6.52 -2.00 4.76
CA ILE A 29 7.30 -1.35 3.71
C ILE A 29 6.78 -1.91 2.37
N PRO A 30 6.28 -1.10 1.43
CA PRO A 30 5.77 -1.56 0.13
C PRO A 30 6.73 -2.47 -0.63
N LYS A 31 8.05 -2.29 -0.45
CA LYS A 31 9.10 -3.16 -1.01
C LYS A 31 8.99 -4.62 -0.55
N LYS A 32 8.65 -4.87 0.72
CA LYS A 32 8.47 -6.24 1.23
C LYS A 32 7.21 -6.88 0.70
N ILE A 33 6.12 -6.11 0.56
CA ILE A 33 4.86 -6.59 -0.03
C ILE A 33 5.11 -7.09 -1.45
N ILE A 34 5.84 -6.32 -2.27
CA ILE A 34 6.18 -6.69 -3.65
C ILE A 34 6.95 -8.02 -3.70
N HIS A 35 7.95 -8.17 -2.82
CA HIS A 35 8.78 -9.38 -2.80
C HIS A 35 8.00 -10.63 -2.36
N GLU A 36 7.15 -10.50 -1.36
CA GLU A 36 6.45 -11.63 -0.73
C GLU A 36 5.19 -12.04 -1.47
N THR A 37 4.53 -11.10 -2.16
CA THR A 37 3.32 -11.40 -2.92
C THR A 37 3.62 -11.78 -4.38
N ASN A 38 4.85 -11.57 -4.86
CA ASN A 38 5.25 -11.70 -6.27
C ASN A 38 4.36 -10.87 -7.23
N ILE A 39 3.71 -9.83 -6.72
CA ILE A 39 2.84 -8.94 -7.48
C ILE A 39 3.68 -7.74 -7.97
N SER A 40 3.43 -7.31 -9.20
CA SER A 40 4.09 -6.13 -9.76
C SER A 40 3.86 -4.89 -8.90
N ARG A 41 4.85 -3.99 -8.84
CA ARG A 41 4.76 -2.75 -8.06
C ARG A 41 3.52 -1.92 -8.39
N GLY A 42 3.18 -1.80 -9.67
CA GLY A 42 2.01 -1.03 -10.12
C GLY A 42 0.70 -1.62 -9.58
N THR A 43 0.57 -2.94 -9.66
CA THR A 43 -0.61 -3.66 -9.15
C THR A 43 -0.72 -3.57 -7.62
N VAL A 44 0.40 -3.67 -6.90
CA VAL A 44 0.42 -3.48 -5.44
C VAL A 44 -0.05 -2.07 -5.07
N LEU A 45 0.48 -1.03 -5.70
CA LEU A 45 0.10 0.36 -5.41
C LEU A 45 -1.37 0.62 -5.72
N TYR A 46 -1.87 0.12 -6.85
CA TYR A 46 -3.27 0.23 -7.23
C TYR A 46 -4.20 -0.41 -6.19
N HIS A 47 -3.90 -1.62 -5.72
CA HIS A 47 -4.71 -2.29 -4.71
C HIS A 47 -4.58 -1.68 -3.33
N LEU A 48 -3.41 -1.16 -2.96
CA LEU A 48 -3.21 -0.40 -1.73
C LEU A 48 -4.07 0.86 -1.70
N ASP A 49 -4.14 1.60 -2.81
CA ASP A 49 -4.97 2.81 -2.90
C ASP A 49 -6.46 2.48 -2.68
N ILE A 50 -6.95 1.39 -3.29
CA ILE A 50 -8.32 0.92 -3.05
C ILE A 50 -8.55 0.55 -1.58
N LEU A 51 -7.62 -0.17 -0.96
CA LEU A 51 -7.73 -0.57 0.45
C LEU A 51 -7.67 0.63 1.41
N LEU A 52 -6.88 1.67 1.05
CA LEU A 52 -6.80 2.95 1.76
C LEU A 52 -8.12 3.71 1.66
N CYS A 53 -8.64 3.89 0.44
CA CYS A 53 -9.92 4.57 0.21
C CYS A 53 -11.08 3.84 0.90
N ALA A 54 -11.01 2.52 1.02
CA ALA A 54 -11.97 1.71 1.73
C ALA A 54 -11.82 1.73 3.27
N GLY A 55 -10.79 2.39 3.81
CA GLY A 55 -10.51 2.42 5.25
C GLY A 55 -10.07 1.07 5.83
N MET A 56 -9.68 0.10 4.99
CA MET A 56 -9.26 -1.22 5.44
C MET A 56 -7.79 -1.24 5.92
N VAL A 57 -6.98 -0.29 5.47
CA VAL A 57 -5.57 -0.16 5.84
C VAL A 57 -5.22 1.30 6.13
N ALA A 58 -4.33 1.55 7.08
CA ALA A 58 -3.85 2.89 7.40
C ALA A 58 -2.41 3.08 6.89
N CYS A 59 -2.15 4.21 6.22
CA CYS A 59 -0.79 4.59 5.84
C CYS A 59 -0.16 5.37 6.99
N MET A 60 0.69 4.71 7.78
CA MET A 60 1.58 5.43 8.69
C MET A 60 2.78 5.93 7.87
N LYS A 61 2.83 7.24 7.63
CA LYS A 61 4.00 7.87 7.04
C LYS A 61 5.10 7.81 8.09
N ASP A 62 6.10 6.95 7.88
CA ASP A 62 7.29 6.91 8.71
C ASP A 62 7.94 8.31 8.70
N SER A 63 7.84 9.01 9.82
CA SER A 63 8.45 10.34 10.01
C SER A 63 9.98 10.29 10.02
N LYS A 64 10.58 9.10 9.92
CA LYS A 64 12.03 8.85 9.84
C LYS A 64 12.65 8.95 8.45
N LEU A 65 11.89 9.22 7.38
CA LEU A 65 12.46 9.66 6.10
C LEU A 65 12.77 11.17 6.12
N ARG A 66 13.54 11.63 7.12
CA ARG A 66 14.23 12.92 7.06
C ARG A 66 15.68 12.68 6.67
N ASN A 67 16.15 13.51 5.74
CA ASN A 67 17.53 13.71 5.29
C ASN A 67 17.99 12.99 4.01
N THR A 68 17.38 13.33 2.88
CA THR A 68 18.14 13.54 1.61
C THR A 68 17.54 14.61 0.69
N ALA A 69 16.34 15.14 0.95
CA ALA A 69 15.71 16.17 0.11
C ALA A 69 15.86 17.63 0.61
N GLN A 70 16.76 17.90 1.57
CA GLN A 70 17.03 19.26 2.08
C GLN A 70 18.46 19.71 1.73
N ARG A 71 18.86 19.60 0.46
CA ARG A 71 20.14 20.14 -0.02
C ARG A 71 20.06 20.80 -1.41
N ARG A 72 18.94 21.44 -1.75
CA ARG A 72 18.80 22.25 -2.98
C ARG A 72 17.91 23.49 -2.86
N ARG A 73 17.83 24.11 -1.67
CA ARG A 73 17.26 25.47 -1.51
C ARG A 73 18.03 26.24 -0.45
N ARG A 74 19.32 26.44 -0.69
CA ARG A 74 20.15 27.52 -0.13
C ARG A 74 21.37 27.66 -1.03
N LEU A 75 21.18 28.27 -2.20
CA LEU A 75 22.10 29.15 -2.91
C LEU A 75 21.22 29.99 -3.84
#